data_AF-A0A7R8ZVH1-F1
#
_entry.id   AF-A0A7R8ZVH1-F1
#
_cell.length_a   1.000
_cell.length_b   1.000
_cell.length_c   1.000
_cell.angle_alpha   90.00
_cell.angle_beta   90.00
_cell.angle_gamma   90.00
#
_symmetry.space_group_name_H-M   'P 1'
#
loop_
_entity.id
_entity.type
_entity.pdbx_description
1 polymer ?
#
loop_
_entity_poly.entity_id
_entity_poly.type
_entity_poly.pdbx_seq_one_letter_code
_entity_poly.pdbx_strand_id
1 'polypeptide(L)'
;WLHDDLNRVSKKKPISEQKNDGLSDVEAAERFEKDYRLSNSSLISDTFRGVHKSTVRCRACEHESVVFESFLDLSLPIPAGKQKCTIFDCLQLYLGGEPVEWKCDQKGCRNQKAAVKKIDIWKLPKVLVIHLKR
;
A
#
# COMPACT_ATOMS: atom_id res chain seq x y z
N TRP A 1 -15.93 -7.48 -8.81
CA TRP A 1 -16.92 -8.56 -9.05
C TRP A 1 -16.72 -9.69 -8.06
N LEU A 2 -17.81 -10.17 -7.46
CA LEU A 2 -17.97 -10.67 -6.08
C LEU A 2 -17.90 -9.62 -4.97
N HIS A 3 -16.82 -8.83 -4.84
CA HIS A 3 -16.79 -7.73 -3.87
C HIS A 3 -17.92 -6.73 -4.12
N ASP A 4 -18.09 -6.32 -5.38
CA ASP A 4 -19.10 -5.35 -5.81
C ASP A 4 -20.53 -5.90 -5.70
N ASP A 5 -20.74 -7.16 -6.09
CA ASP A 5 -22.06 -7.82 -6.05
C ASP A 5 -22.56 -8.00 -4.62
N LEU A 6 -21.63 -8.23 -3.68
CA LEU A 6 -21.92 -8.37 -2.25
C LEU A 6 -21.73 -7.06 -1.48
N ASN A 7 -21.53 -5.94 -2.18
CA ASN A 7 -21.30 -4.66 -1.53
C ASN A 7 -22.58 -4.12 -0.92
N ARG A 8 -22.54 -3.91 0.40
CA ARG A 8 -23.61 -3.36 1.23
C ARG A 8 -23.79 -1.86 1.01
N VAL A 9 -22.82 -1.19 0.39
CA VAL A 9 -22.89 0.23 0.06
C VAL A 9 -23.48 0.42 -1.34
N SER A 10 -24.68 1.01 -1.41
CA SER A 10 -25.38 1.28 -2.67
C SER A 10 -24.89 2.55 -3.39
N LYS A 11 -24.52 3.59 -2.64
CA LYS A 11 -24.04 4.88 -3.18
C LYS A 11 -22.55 5.05 -2.88
N LYS A 12 -21.70 4.72 -3.86
CA LYS A 12 -20.24 4.80 -3.72
C LYS A 12 -19.75 6.26 -3.82
N LYS A 13 -18.88 6.66 -2.91
CA LYS A 13 -18.08 7.89 -2.95
C LYS A 13 -16.61 7.59 -3.31
N PRO A 14 -15.97 8.36 -4.18
CA PRO A 14 -14.55 8.15 -4.48
C PRO A 14 -13.70 8.29 -3.21
N ILE A 15 -12.61 7.53 -3.13
CA ILE A 15 -11.60 7.71 -2.08
C ILE A 15 -10.92 9.06 -2.34
N SER A 16 -10.80 9.88 -1.29
CA SER A 16 -10.17 11.19 -1.38
C SER A 16 -8.67 11.08 -1.68
N GLU A 17 -8.12 12.10 -2.34
CA GLU A 17 -6.66 12.26 -2.44
C GLU A 17 -6.04 12.33 -1.03
N GLN A 18 -5.02 11.51 -0.79
CA GLN A 18 -4.33 11.43 0.50
C GLN A 18 -3.25 12.51 0.60
N LYS A 19 -3.45 13.46 1.51
CA LYS A 19 -2.49 14.51 1.86
C LYS A 19 -2.11 14.32 3.31
N ASN A 20 -1.20 13.39 3.54
CA ASN A 20 -0.87 12.89 4.87
C ASN A 20 0.33 13.62 5.50
N ASP A 21 0.93 14.59 4.80
CA ASP A 21 2.03 15.40 5.30
C ASP A 21 1.67 16.07 6.64
N GLY A 22 2.51 15.83 7.65
CA GLY A 22 2.32 16.36 9.00
C GLY A 22 1.29 15.60 9.86
N LEU A 23 0.63 14.58 9.33
CA LEU A 23 -0.21 13.67 10.12
C LEU A 23 0.62 12.50 10.65
N SER A 24 0.22 11.94 11.79
CA SER A 24 0.73 10.64 12.20
C SER A 24 0.18 9.52 11.30
N ASP A 25 0.92 8.41 11.21
CA ASP A 25 0.48 7.23 10.45
C ASP A 25 -0.91 6.73 10.90
N VAL A 26 -1.19 6.80 12.20
CA VAL A 26 -2.47 6.36 12.77
C VAL A 26 -3.62 7.23 12.27
N GLU A 27 -3.49 8.56 12.36
CA GLU A 27 -4.52 9.50 11.90
C GLU A 27 -4.77 9.37 10.38
N ALA A 28 -3.69 9.26 9.61
CA ALA A 28 -3.77 9.08 8.17
C ALA A 28 -4.45 7.74 7.80
N ALA A 29 -4.11 6.65 8.50
CA ALA A 29 -4.74 5.35 8.30
C ALA A 29 -6.22 5.35 8.69
N GLU A 30 -6.59 5.99 9.80
CA GLU A 30 -7.99 6.10 10.24
C GLU A 30 -8.84 6.90 9.24
N ARG A 31 -8.29 7.99 8.71
CA ARG A 31 -8.93 8.76 7.64
C ARG A 31 -9.15 7.91 6.40
N PHE A 32 -8.11 7.19 5.95
CA PHE A 32 -8.21 6.28 4.80
C PHE A 32 -9.28 5.20 5.03
N GLU A 33 -9.30 4.58 6.21
CA GLU A 33 -10.27 3.56 6.59
C GLU A 33 -11.71 4.09 6.59
N LYS A 34 -11.91 5.31 7.09
CA LYS A 34 -13.21 5.99 7.07
C LYS A 34 -13.68 6.21 5.64
N ASP A 35 -12.82 6.76 4.79
CA ASP A 35 -13.14 7.03 3.37
C ASP A 35 -13.40 5.73 2.60
N TYR A 36 -12.59 4.69 2.83
CA TYR A 36 -12.77 3.38 2.20
C TYR A 36 -14.16 2.78 2.49
N ARG A 37 -14.60 2.85 3.76
CA ARG A 37 -15.91 2.32 4.20
C ARG A 37 -17.10 3.05 3.60
N LEU A 38 -16.93 4.28 3.10
CA LEU A 38 -18.01 5.02 2.42
C LEU A 38 -18.40 4.41 1.06
N SER A 39 -17.62 3.46 0.56
CA SER A 39 -17.85 2.81 -0.74
C SER A 39 -17.71 1.31 -0.73
N ASN A 40 -17.07 0.75 0.28
CA ASN A 40 -16.66 -0.64 0.28
C ASN A 40 -17.03 -1.29 1.61
N SER A 41 -18.06 -2.13 1.58
CA SER A 41 -18.40 -3.03 2.69
C SER A 41 -19.02 -4.31 2.14
N SER A 42 -18.28 -5.41 2.13
CA SER A 42 -18.81 -6.71 1.74
C SER A 42 -18.10 -7.84 2.50
N LEU A 43 -18.65 -9.05 2.42
CA LEU A 43 -17.99 -10.24 2.98
C LEU A 43 -16.56 -10.41 2.46
N ILE A 44 -16.30 -10.02 1.20
CA ILE A 44 -14.97 -10.06 0.59
C ILE A 44 -14.02 -9.09 1.30
N SER A 45 -14.44 -7.82 1.49
CA SER A 45 -13.59 -6.86 2.22
C SER A 45 -13.44 -7.22 3.69
N ASP A 46 -14.44 -7.84 4.31
CA ASP A 46 -14.37 -8.23 5.73
C ASP A 46 -13.42 -9.41 5.99
N THR A 47 -13.14 -10.21 4.95
CA THR A 47 -12.39 -11.47 5.05
C THR A 47 -10.98 -11.34 4.49
N PHE A 48 -10.83 -10.79 3.29
CA PHE A 48 -9.58 -10.83 2.52
C PHE A 48 -8.84 -9.50 2.46
N ARG A 49 -9.44 -8.39 2.92
CA ARG A 49 -8.81 -7.08 2.83
C ARG A 49 -7.75 -6.86 3.91
N GLY A 50 -6.53 -6.57 3.47
CA GLY A 50 -5.52 -5.91 4.30
C GLY A 50 -5.29 -4.46 3.86
N VAL A 51 -4.36 -3.80 4.55
CA VAL A 51 -3.94 -2.42 4.25
C VAL A 51 -2.43 -2.36 4.17
N HIS A 52 -1.92 -1.79 3.09
CA HIS A 52 -0.53 -1.38 2.95
C HIS A 52 -0.34 0.07 3.42
N LYS A 53 0.83 0.34 4.00
CA LYS A 53 1.42 1.67 4.11
C LYS A 53 2.51 1.76 3.03
N SER A 54 2.28 2.56 2.00
CA SER A 54 3.26 2.87 0.95
C SER A 54 3.96 4.16 1.32
N THR A 55 5.27 4.11 1.53
CA THR A 55 6.11 5.28 1.84
C THR A 55 7.05 5.56 0.67
N VAL A 56 7.02 6.78 0.16
CA VAL A 56 7.99 7.27 -0.82
C VAL A 56 8.89 8.30 -0.13
N ARG A 57 10.16 7.97 0.03
CA ARG A 57 11.16 8.85 0.64
C ARG A 57 12.06 9.48 -0.42
N CYS A 58 12.07 10.81 -0.49
CA CYS A 58 12.99 11.54 -1.35
C CYS A 58 14.44 11.27 -0.93
N ARG A 59 15.34 10.97 -1.88
CA ARG A 59 16.76 10.80 -1.56
C ARG A 59 17.53 12.11 -1.36
N ALA A 60 16.94 13.25 -1.76
CA ALA A 60 17.60 14.55 -1.68
C ALA A 60 17.27 15.32 -0.39
N CYS A 61 15.98 15.44 -0.06
CA CYS A 61 15.52 16.18 1.11
C CYS A 61 14.99 15.29 2.24
N GLU A 62 15.02 13.97 2.05
CA GLU A 62 14.53 12.96 3.01
C GLU A 62 13.05 13.04 3.39
N HIS A 63 12.29 13.94 2.77
CA HIS A 63 10.85 14.02 2.96
C HIS A 63 10.17 12.71 2.56
N GLU A 64 9.22 12.27 3.39
CA GLU A 64 8.43 11.07 3.20
C GLU A 64 6.98 11.43 2.87
N SER A 65 6.50 10.90 1.74
CA SER A 65 5.09 10.90 1.40
C SER A 65 4.51 9.52 1.70
N VAL A 66 3.46 9.48 2.52
CA VAL A 66 2.82 8.24 2.98
C VAL A 66 1.41 8.14 2.39
N VAL A 67 1.08 6.99 1.81
CA VAL A 67 -0.28 6.67 1.35
C VAL A 67 -0.69 5.28 1.83
N PHE A 68 -1.97 5.13 2.16
CA PHE A 68 -2.55 3.85 2.56
C PHE A 68 -3.38 3.25 1.43
N GLU A 69 -3.22 1.96 1.19
CA GLU A 69 -3.84 1.28 0.05
C GLU A 69 -4.43 -0.07 0.51
N SER A 70 -5.60 -0.44 0.00
CA SER A 70 -6.20 -1.74 0.30
C SER A 70 -5.65 -2.80 -0.64
N PHE A 71 -5.42 -4.01 -0.12
CA PHE A 71 -5.08 -5.18 -0.92
C PHE A 71 -6.00 -6.35 -0.58
N LEU A 72 -6.19 -7.28 -1.52
CA LEU A 72 -6.93 -8.53 -1.32
C LEU A 72 -6.01 -9.76 -1.34
N ASP A 73 -4.85 -9.63 -1.98
CA ASP A 73 -3.78 -10.60 -2.02
C ASP A 73 -2.41 -9.89 -1.95
N LEU A 74 -1.38 -10.66 -1.60
CA LEU A 74 0.00 -10.24 -1.76
C LEU A 74 0.60 -10.97 -2.96
N SER A 75 0.93 -10.20 -4.00
CA SER A 75 1.62 -10.71 -5.19
C SER A 75 3.13 -10.58 -5.02
N LEU A 76 3.76 -11.60 -4.43
CA LEU A 76 5.16 -11.59 -4.02
C LEU A 76 6.12 -11.93 -5.17
N PRO A 77 7.21 -11.16 -5.37
CA PRO A 77 8.28 -11.50 -6.29
C PRO A 77 9.08 -12.72 -5.78
N ILE A 78 9.53 -13.55 -6.70
CA ILE A 78 10.45 -14.65 -6.40
C ILE A 78 11.89 -14.15 -6.59
N PRO A 79 12.79 -14.29 -5.59
CA PRO A 79 14.19 -13.90 -5.74
C PRO A 79 14.87 -14.57 -6.93
N ALA A 80 15.38 -13.77 -7.87
CA ALA A 80 16.13 -14.27 -9.02
C ALA A 80 17.46 -14.91 -8.61
N GLY A 81 17.92 -15.89 -9.39
CA GLY A 81 19.24 -16.52 -9.19
C GLY A 81 19.34 -17.50 -8.02
N LYS A 82 18.27 -17.70 -7.23
CA LYS A 82 18.20 -18.75 -6.20
C LYS A 82 17.45 -19.98 -6.72
N GLN A 83 18.06 -21.17 -6.61
CA GLN A 83 17.35 -22.43 -6.92
C GLN A 83 16.26 -22.77 -5.89
N LYS A 84 16.41 -22.27 -4.65
CA LYS A 84 15.43 -22.45 -3.56
C LYS A 84 15.31 -21.14 -2.79
N CYS A 85 14.09 -20.79 -2.42
CA CYS A 85 13.79 -19.66 -1.54
C CYS A 85 12.59 -20.01 -0.64
N THR A 86 12.43 -19.26 0.44
CA THR A 86 11.31 -19.35 1.37
C THR A 86 10.29 -18.25 1.07
N ILE A 87 9.07 -18.38 1.59
CA ILE A 87 8.08 -17.29 1.55
C ILE A 87 8.62 -16.03 2.25
N PHE A 88 9.43 -16.20 3.30
CA PHE A 88 10.08 -15.08 3.98
C PHE A 88 11.07 -14.33 3.08
N ASP A 89 11.84 -15.02 2.23
CA ASP A 89 12.69 -14.36 1.24
C ASP A 89 11.85 -13.50 0.28
N CYS A 90 10.72 -14.04 -0.20
CA CYS A 90 9.82 -13.31 -1.10
C CYS A 90 9.17 -12.11 -0.42
N LEU A 91 8.77 -12.24 0.85
CA LEU A 91 8.23 -11.14 1.66
C LEU A 91 9.28 -10.07 1.94
N GLN A 92 10.52 -10.45 2.26
CA GLN A 92 11.63 -9.51 2.44
C GLN A 92 11.89 -8.73 1.15
N LEU A 93 11.84 -9.39 -0.01
CA LEU A 93 11.99 -8.72 -1.30
C LEU A 93 10.82 -7.77 -1.57
N TYR A 94 9.59 -8.17 -1.26
CA TYR A 94 8.39 -7.34 -1.42
C TYR A 94 8.38 -6.09 -0.54
N LEU A 95 8.83 -6.21 0.71
CA LEU A 95 8.81 -5.13 1.72
C LEU A 95 10.13 -4.35 1.82
N GLY A 96 11.18 -4.81 1.13
CA GLY A 96 12.56 -4.32 1.27
C GLY A 96 12.83 -2.93 0.69
N GLY A 97 11.87 -2.36 -0.03
CA GLY A 97 11.96 -1.06 -0.67
C GLY A 97 12.82 -1.07 -1.93
N GLU A 98 12.43 -0.25 -2.90
CA GLU A 98 13.09 -0.18 -4.21
C GLU A 98 13.32 1.27 -4.63
N PRO A 99 14.42 1.55 -5.38
CA PRO A 99 14.61 2.84 -6.00
C PRO A 99 13.50 3.08 -7.02
N VAL A 100 12.90 4.27 -6.99
CA VAL A 100 11.88 4.68 -7.97
C VAL A 100 12.16 6.07 -8.49
N GLU A 101 11.68 6.33 -9.71
CA GLU A 101 11.61 7.69 -10.22
C GLU A 101 10.42 8.42 -9.60
N TRP A 102 10.70 9.48 -8.85
CA TRP A 102 9.66 10.30 -8.21
C TRP A 102 10.05 11.76 -8.15
N LYS A 103 9.12 12.65 -8.49
CA LYS A 103 9.33 14.10 -8.45
C LYS A 103 8.86 14.63 -7.10
N CYS A 104 9.81 15.07 -6.28
CA CYS A 104 9.51 15.71 -5.01
C CYS A 104 8.75 17.03 -5.19
N ASP A 105 7.71 17.22 -4.37
CA ASP A 105 6.84 18.40 -4.33
C ASP A 105 7.29 19.44 -3.28
N GLN A 106 8.26 19.09 -2.44
CA GLN A 106 8.79 19.97 -1.41
C GLN A 106 9.47 21.20 -2.02
N LYS A 107 9.11 22.37 -1.49
CA LYS A 107 9.71 23.65 -1.90
C LYS A 107 11.21 23.64 -1.65
N GLY A 108 12.00 24.01 -2.65
CA GLY A 108 13.46 24.04 -2.56
C GLY A 108 14.15 22.71 -2.87
N CYS A 109 13.41 21.61 -3.04
CA CYS A 109 13.98 20.35 -3.51
C CYS A 109 14.24 20.40 -5.02
N ARG A 110 15.47 20.75 -5.42
CA ARG A 110 15.83 20.93 -6.84
C ARG A 110 16.03 19.59 -7.55
N ASN A 111 15.12 19.26 -8.46
CA ASN A 111 15.27 18.31 -9.58
C ASN A 111 16.03 17.02 -9.28
N GLN A 112 15.53 16.21 -8.36
CA GLN A 112 15.93 14.81 -8.29
C GLN A 112 14.71 13.91 -8.46
N LYS A 113 14.77 13.09 -9.51
CA LYS A 113 13.78 12.06 -9.84
C LYS A 113 14.13 10.74 -9.13
N ALA A 114 14.59 10.79 -7.88
CA ALA A 114 15.08 9.60 -7.20
C ALA A 114 14.52 9.53 -5.77
N ALA A 115 13.76 8.47 -5.52
CA ALA A 115 13.21 8.16 -4.22
C ALA A 115 13.41 6.68 -3.90
N VAL A 116 13.17 6.30 -2.65
CA VAL A 116 12.94 4.90 -2.27
C VAL A 116 11.46 4.75 -2.00
N LYS A 117 10.80 3.84 -2.71
CA LYS A 117 9.44 3.42 -2.38
C LYS A 117 9.52 2.15 -1.56
N LYS A 118 8.89 2.15 -0.40
CA LYS A 118 8.76 1.00 0.48
C LYS A 118 7.30 0.72 0.76
N ILE A 119 6.95 -0.55 0.85
CA ILE A 119 5.62 -1.01 1.25
C ILE A 119 5.77 -1.73 2.58
N ASP A 120 4.90 -1.40 3.52
CA ASP A 120 4.74 -2.09 4.79
C ASP A 120 3.29 -2.60 4.92
N ILE A 121 3.08 -3.70 5.64
CA ILE A 121 1.74 -4.20 5.94
C ILE A 121 1.24 -3.49 7.19
N TRP A 122 0.33 -2.54 7.02
CA TRP A 122 -0.31 -1.82 8.12
C TRP A 122 -1.35 -2.67 8.85
N LYS A 123 -2.15 -3.42 8.10
CA LYS A 123 -3.20 -4.29 8.64
C LYS A 123 -3.29 -5.58 7.84
N LEU A 124 -3.29 -6.72 8.53
CA LEU A 124 -3.51 -8.03 7.92
C LEU A 124 -5.01 -8.34 7.78
N PRO A 125 -5.40 -9.06 6.71
CA PRO A 125 -6.74 -9.64 6.59
C PRO A 125 -6.93 -10.82 7.55
N LYS A 126 -8.19 -11.28 7.68
CA LYS A 126 -8.49 -12.53 8.40
C LYS A 126 -7.99 -13.74 7.63
N VAL A 127 -8.09 -13.70 6.30
CA VAL A 127 -7.56 -14.71 5.39
C VAL A 127 -6.63 -14.03 4.41
N LEU A 128 -5.34 -14.38 4.48
CA LEU A 128 -4.31 -13.83 3.60
C LEU A 128 -4.13 -14.73 2.37
N VAL A 129 -4.32 -14.17 1.18
CA VAL A 129 -4.01 -14.83 -0.08
C VAL A 129 -2.61 -14.39 -0.53
N ILE A 130 -1.74 -15.35 -0.84
CA ILE A 130 -0.40 -15.09 -1.36
C ILE A 130 -0.32 -15.64 -2.79
N HIS A 131 -0.06 -14.76 -3.73
CA HIS A 131 0.26 -15.07 -5.12
C HIS A 131 1.77 -14.96 -5.31
N LEU A 132 2.42 -16.01 -5.82
CA LEU A 132 3.84 -15.99 -6.17
C LEU A 132 4.00 -15.63 -7.65
N LYS A 133 4.66 -14.50 -7.95
CA LYS A 133 4.95 -14.06 -9.33
C LYS A 133 6.02 -14.97 -9.93
N ARG A 134 5.57 -15.95 -10.73
CA ARG A 134 6.42 -16.88 -11.48
C ARG A 134 6.68 -16.38 -12.89
#